data_AF-A0A431HZV9-F1
#
_entry.id   AF-A0A431HZV9-F1
#
_cell.length_a   1.000
_cell.length_b   1.000
_cell.length_c   1.000
_cell.angle_alpha   90.00
_cell.angle_beta   90.00
_cell.angle_gamma   90.00
#
_symmetry.space_group_name_H-M   'P 1'
#
loop_
_entity.id
_entity.type
_entity.pdbx_description
1 polymer ?
#
loop_
_entity_poly.entity_id
_entity_poly.type
_entity_poly.pdbx_seq_one_letter_code
_entity_poly.pdbx_strand_id
1 'polypeptide(L)'
;MAAPHPLRSGRSRELLVLGTGDLHGRTTMTAYTPIPAPPTGATADVVAAAPSGDTTGVTDGASLRAIVAAASAGSMIVLGGGTFVIDEPLVVGSGVSIVGAGMYGTIIKAADGSDMDGVIVAEEWSAGNDSSDAPLTIRDLCIDANRANNAGLGHGIILQSYWSTIENVAVRNCDGSGILVTAEESDSSEITNTLVETHISRCQIRDVTGHGIWVRDDSPSTQSVTDGRIESCDIQNISGNGINIDSAAGWKVRGNHLYSVAKTAIHLNRPWHTTVSDNYSESWGTSTDDGTYAFINADAAIGPVAIIGNHAYNTGTIDSGTTLRGILITGSTSVTTTAVVTGNVLIGKTAATATNGLRVATSGASAVVVLVEHTNSFSGFDLQKAYSANGGTITRVHKQFAYQSTPTDVVRENVPGRETGLANVGPLSSGRLHMELVWYDAGEVVTSITWATNTTSGSGLTNRWSALFDINRNQLAISADDTSATWSGEQTFTMTAAYTIPTSGFYYHGLCVVGSTVPTLRGFATLAGATDEVPIAAGSSSTGLTNPASCPSTAGAITAVNTRSWTASK
;
A
#
# COMPACT_ATOMS: atom_id res chain seq x y z
N MET A 1 17.92 32.76 54.18
CA MET A 1 19.05 33.10 53.31
C MET A 1 19.32 31.92 52.39
N ALA A 2 18.87 31.99 51.15
CA ALA A 2 19.29 31.12 50.06
C ALA A 2 19.11 31.95 48.77
N ALA A 3 20.20 32.11 48.03
CA ALA A 3 20.26 32.98 46.86
C ALA A 3 19.49 32.39 45.65
N PRO A 4 18.86 33.22 44.80
CA PRO A 4 18.23 32.74 43.58
C PRO A 4 19.28 32.46 42.50
N HIS A 5 19.08 31.34 41.82
CA HIS A 5 19.89 30.81 40.72
C HIS A 5 19.72 31.67 39.45
N PRO A 6 20.80 32.02 38.71
CA PRO A 6 20.67 32.83 37.50
C PRO A 6 20.19 31.98 36.31
N LEU A 7 19.12 32.44 35.67
CA LEU A 7 18.64 31.96 34.36
C LEU A 7 19.68 32.32 33.29
N ARG A 8 20.34 31.32 32.71
CA ARG A 8 21.13 31.49 31.48
C ARG A 8 20.19 31.55 30.29
N SER A 9 19.95 32.75 29.80
CA SER A 9 19.45 33.02 28.45
C SER A 9 20.51 32.64 27.42
N GLY A 10 20.10 31.98 26.32
CA GLY A 10 20.91 31.91 25.11
C GLY A 10 21.21 30.50 24.62
N ARG A 11 20.18 29.82 24.10
CA ARG A 11 20.33 28.96 22.92
C ARG A 11 19.17 29.26 22.00
N SER A 12 19.46 30.01 20.95
CA SER A 12 18.61 30.10 19.76
C SER A 12 18.35 28.68 19.29
N ARG A 13 17.09 28.26 19.37
CA ARG A 13 16.63 27.07 18.66
C ARG A 13 16.78 27.41 17.18
N GLU A 14 17.80 26.83 16.58
CA GLU A 14 17.93 26.72 15.14
C GLU A 14 16.73 25.87 14.70
N LEU A 15 15.67 26.57 14.32
CA LEU A 15 14.51 25.99 13.65
C LEU A 15 15.05 25.53 12.30
N LEU A 16 15.46 24.27 12.24
CA LEU A 16 15.71 23.58 10.98
C LEU A 16 14.38 23.56 10.24
N VAL A 17 14.14 24.60 9.44
CA VAL A 17 13.14 24.62 8.39
C VAL A 17 13.62 23.58 7.39
N LEU A 18 13.23 22.34 7.61
CA LEU A 18 13.25 21.33 6.56
C LEU A 18 12.45 21.95 5.42
N GLY A 19 13.14 22.25 4.32
CA GLY A 19 12.51 22.76 3.12
C GLY A 19 11.31 21.89 2.81
N THR A 20 10.22 22.54 2.39
CA THR A 20 8.97 21.93 1.94
C THR A 20 9.17 21.17 0.62
N GLY A 21 10.16 20.28 0.59
CA GLY A 21 10.31 19.24 -0.39
C GLY A 21 9.14 18.29 -0.16
N ASP A 22 8.16 18.44 -1.04
CA ASP A 22 6.92 17.68 -1.13
C ASP A 22 7.26 16.18 -1.23
N LEU A 23 7.44 15.55 -0.06
CA LEU A 23 7.76 14.12 0.07
C LEU A 23 6.48 13.29 0.24
N HIS A 24 5.38 13.80 -0.29
CA HIS A 24 4.23 13.01 -0.67
C HIS A 24 3.95 13.32 -2.12
N GLY A 25 4.18 12.33 -2.99
CA GLY A 25 3.44 12.23 -4.25
C GLY A 25 1.96 11.99 -3.96
N ARG A 26 1.32 12.90 -3.21
CA ARG A 26 -0.12 13.10 -3.26
C ARG A 26 -0.36 13.65 -4.65
N THR A 27 -0.55 12.73 -5.59
CA THR A 27 -1.36 13.00 -6.76
C THR A 27 -2.59 13.69 -6.21
N THR A 28 -2.72 14.99 -6.47
CA THR A 28 -3.99 15.71 -6.34
C THR A 28 -5.04 14.73 -6.83
N MET A 29 -5.93 14.27 -5.94
CA MET A 29 -7.08 13.48 -6.34
C MET A 29 -7.70 14.24 -7.49
N THR A 30 -7.55 13.69 -8.70
CA THR A 30 -8.17 14.24 -9.89
C THR A 30 -9.62 14.47 -9.50
N ALA A 31 -10.08 15.73 -9.57
CA ALA A 31 -11.46 16.06 -9.26
C ALA A 31 -12.34 15.01 -9.94
N TYR A 32 -13.08 14.26 -9.14
CA TYR A 32 -13.91 13.16 -9.61
C TYR A 32 -14.79 13.72 -10.71
N THR A 33 -14.65 13.19 -11.92
CA THR A 33 -15.51 13.56 -13.04
C THR A 33 -16.94 13.24 -12.58
N PRO A 34 -17.86 14.21 -12.54
CA PRO A 34 -19.25 13.92 -12.19
C PRO A 34 -19.74 12.75 -13.05
N ILE A 35 -20.42 11.79 -12.42
CA ILE A 35 -21.10 10.70 -13.14
C ILE A 35 -21.89 11.34 -14.29
N PRO A 36 -21.80 10.81 -15.53
CA PRO A 36 -22.52 11.35 -16.66
C PRO A 36 -23.98 11.57 -16.28
N ALA A 37 -24.50 12.77 -16.57
CA ALA A 37 -25.92 13.03 -16.40
C ALA A 37 -26.71 11.91 -17.11
N PRO A 38 -27.80 11.40 -16.51
CA PRO A 38 -28.58 10.32 -17.08
C PRO A 38 -28.96 10.66 -18.54
N PRO A 39 -29.04 9.66 -19.44
CA PRO A 39 -29.27 9.88 -20.86
C PRO A 39 -30.49 10.78 -21.06
N THR A 40 -30.24 11.93 -21.69
CA THR A 40 -31.25 12.96 -21.96
C THR A 40 -32.25 12.43 -22.97
N GLY A 41 -33.37 11.89 -22.48
CA GLY A 41 -34.43 11.31 -23.32
C GLY A 41 -35.60 10.74 -22.52
N ALA A 42 -35.37 10.27 -21.29
CA ALA A 42 -36.43 10.04 -20.32
C ALA A 42 -36.57 11.30 -19.45
N THR A 43 -37.75 11.92 -19.41
CA THR A 43 -38.09 12.86 -18.34
C THR A 43 -38.10 12.04 -17.06
N ALA A 44 -36.98 12.01 -16.32
CA ALA A 44 -36.95 11.38 -15.02
C ALA A 44 -38.08 11.99 -14.18
N ASP A 45 -39.06 11.18 -13.79
CA ASP A 45 -40.11 11.64 -12.90
C ASP A 45 -39.45 11.97 -11.56
N VAL A 46 -39.31 13.27 -11.31
CA VAL A 46 -38.81 13.78 -10.03
C VAL A 46 -39.98 13.80 -9.07
N VAL A 47 -40.05 12.81 -8.21
CA VAL A 47 -41.10 12.72 -7.18
C VAL A 47 -40.55 13.24 -5.86
N ALA A 48 -41.16 14.29 -5.33
CA ALA A 48 -40.77 14.89 -4.07
C ALA A 48 -41.62 14.35 -2.92
N ALA A 49 -40.99 13.88 -1.84
CA ALA A 49 -41.67 13.52 -0.60
C ALA A 49 -41.22 14.46 0.54
N ALA A 50 -42.14 14.76 1.46
CA ALA A 50 -41.83 15.48 2.70
C ALA A 50 -42.27 14.63 3.89
N PRO A 51 -41.53 14.64 5.01
CA PRO A 51 -41.93 13.89 6.19
C PRO A 51 -43.18 14.51 6.81
N SER A 52 -44.11 13.68 7.24
CA SER A 52 -45.38 14.08 7.85
C SER A 52 -45.24 14.51 9.31
N GLY A 53 -44.12 14.15 9.96
CA GLY A 53 -43.93 14.30 11.40
C GLY A 53 -44.55 13.18 12.22
N ASP A 54 -45.05 12.13 11.56
CA ASP A 54 -45.55 10.91 12.19
C ASP A 54 -44.40 10.13 12.84
N THR A 55 -44.58 9.75 14.11
CA THR A 55 -43.59 8.96 14.87
C THR A 55 -43.90 7.47 14.87
N THR A 56 -45.06 7.06 14.37
CA THR A 56 -45.49 5.65 14.29
C THR A 56 -44.98 4.97 13.04
N GLY A 57 -44.65 5.75 12.01
CA GLY A 57 -44.16 5.28 10.71
C GLY A 57 -45.24 4.91 9.70
N VAL A 58 -46.51 4.91 10.10
CA VAL A 58 -47.64 4.50 9.23
C VAL A 58 -47.82 5.47 8.06
N THR A 59 -47.81 6.78 8.33
CA THR A 59 -48.11 7.81 7.33
C THR A 59 -46.96 7.98 6.34
N ASP A 60 -45.75 8.15 6.88
CA ASP A 60 -44.53 8.31 6.09
C ASP A 60 -44.19 7.02 5.33
N GLY A 61 -44.31 5.86 5.99
CA GLY A 61 -44.14 4.55 5.39
C GLY A 61 -45.09 4.32 4.21
N ALA A 62 -46.40 4.50 4.40
CA ALA A 62 -47.37 4.34 3.32
C ALA A 62 -47.11 5.30 2.15
N SER A 63 -46.77 6.57 2.44
CA SER A 63 -46.47 7.56 1.40
C SER A 63 -45.21 7.21 0.60
N LEU A 64 -44.13 6.81 1.27
CA LEU A 64 -42.87 6.45 0.60
C LEU A 64 -43.04 5.17 -0.21
N ARG A 65 -43.68 4.13 0.35
CA ARG A 65 -43.94 2.87 -0.37
C ARG A 65 -44.79 3.11 -1.62
N ALA A 66 -45.80 3.98 -1.56
CA ALA A 66 -46.60 4.34 -2.73
C ALA A 66 -45.79 5.06 -3.81
N ILE A 67 -44.88 5.96 -3.42
CA ILE A 67 -44.00 6.68 -4.36
C ILE A 67 -43.03 5.71 -5.03
N VAL A 68 -42.38 4.83 -4.25
CA VAL A 68 -41.41 3.88 -4.78
C VAL A 68 -42.08 2.84 -5.68
N ALA A 69 -43.24 2.32 -5.30
CA ALA A 69 -44.01 1.37 -6.12
C ALA A 69 -44.50 1.97 -7.44
N ALA A 70 -44.66 3.30 -7.53
CA ALA A 70 -45.02 4.00 -8.76
C ALA A 70 -43.80 4.41 -9.60
N ALA A 71 -42.59 4.34 -9.05
CA ALA A 71 -41.37 4.73 -9.74
C ALA A 71 -40.99 3.69 -10.80
N SER A 72 -40.66 4.16 -12.00
CA SER A 72 -40.13 3.33 -13.07
C SER A 72 -38.60 3.43 -13.14
N ALA A 73 -37.94 2.47 -13.79
CA ALA A 73 -36.51 2.53 -14.03
C ALA A 73 -36.10 3.88 -14.67
N GLY A 74 -35.10 4.55 -14.10
CA GLY A 74 -34.68 5.90 -14.46
C GLY A 74 -35.34 7.02 -13.65
N SER A 75 -36.30 6.71 -12.77
CA SER A 75 -36.92 7.69 -11.88
C SER A 75 -35.95 8.16 -10.78
N MET A 76 -36.14 9.39 -10.32
CA MET A 76 -35.38 9.96 -9.21
C MET A 76 -36.34 10.48 -8.14
N ILE A 77 -36.33 9.82 -6.99
CA ILE A 77 -37.12 10.18 -5.82
C ILE A 77 -36.28 11.12 -4.96
N VAL A 78 -36.79 12.34 -4.77
CA VAL A 78 -36.13 13.38 -3.98
C VAL A 78 -36.85 13.53 -2.64
N LEU A 79 -36.15 13.22 -1.56
CA LEU A 79 -36.67 13.32 -0.21
C LEU A 79 -36.30 14.68 0.39
N GLY A 80 -37.30 15.39 0.90
CA GLY A 80 -37.12 16.63 1.65
C GLY A 80 -36.33 16.42 2.94
N GLY A 81 -35.94 17.53 3.56
CA GLY A 81 -35.30 17.50 4.88
C GLY A 81 -36.26 17.07 5.98
N GLY A 82 -35.74 16.37 6.99
CA GLY A 82 -36.46 15.88 8.16
C GLY A 82 -36.38 14.36 8.33
N THR A 83 -37.23 13.81 9.19
CA THR A 83 -37.24 12.38 9.52
C THR A 83 -38.50 11.73 9.01
N PHE A 84 -38.35 10.77 8.10
CA PHE A 84 -39.39 9.85 7.64
C PHE A 84 -39.33 8.62 8.53
N VAL A 85 -40.37 8.37 9.32
CA VAL A 85 -40.45 7.13 10.10
C VAL A 85 -41.14 6.07 9.23
N ILE A 86 -40.65 4.84 9.19
CA ILE A 86 -41.26 3.75 8.41
C ILE A 86 -41.47 2.51 9.28
N ASP A 87 -42.61 1.86 9.10
CA ASP A 87 -43.03 0.66 9.84
C ASP A 87 -42.79 -0.65 9.07
N GLU A 88 -42.44 -0.56 7.79
CA GLU A 88 -42.10 -1.67 6.89
C GLU A 88 -40.91 -1.25 6.00
N PRO A 89 -40.14 -2.21 5.43
CA PRO A 89 -39.03 -1.90 4.52
C PRO A 89 -39.46 -0.99 3.37
N LEU A 90 -38.57 -0.10 2.95
CA LEU A 90 -38.69 0.60 1.67
C LEU A 90 -38.08 -0.28 0.58
N VAL A 91 -38.94 -1.04 -0.13
CA VAL A 91 -38.54 -1.90 -1.25
C VAL A 91 -38.38 -1.05 -2.51
N VAL A 92 -37.17 -0.96 -3.05
CA VAL A 92 -36.78 -0.08 -4.16
C VAL A 92 -36.60 -0.87 -5.44
N GLY A 93 -37.44 -0.57 -6.44
CA GLY A 93 -37.38 -1.21 -7.75
C GLY A 93 -36.12 -0.86 -8.54
N SER A 94 -35.73 -1.76 -9.41
CA SER A 94 -34.58 -1.67 -10.30
C SER A 94 -34.49 -0.34 -11.06
N GLY A 95 -33.27 0.21 -11.17
CA GLY A 95 -33.01 1.43 -11.93
C GLY A 95 -33.47 2.74 -11.26
N VAL A 96 -33.93 2.70 -10.00
CA VAL A 96 -34.41 3.88 -9.28
C VAL A 96 -33.30 4.57 -8.48
N SER A 97 -33.35 5.91 -8.45
CA SER A 97 -32.49 6.74 -7.61
C SER A 97 -33.26 7.33 -6.43
N ILE A 98 -32.72 7.23 -5.22
CA ILE A 98 -33.20 7.90 -4.00
C ILE A 98 -32.16 8.93 -3.56
N VAL A 99 -32.60 10.18 -3.42
CA VAL A 99 -31.73 11.32 -3.10
C VAL A 99 -32.34 12.10 -1.94
N GLY A 100 -31.61 12.25 -0.84
CA GLY A 100 -32.01 13.12 0.25
C GLY A 100 -31.44 14.54 0.17
N ALA A 101 -31.76 15.36 1.17
CA ALA A 101 -31.26 16.71 1.34
C ALA A 101 -29.84 16.80 1.95
N GLY A 102 -29.19 15.66 2.19
CA GLY A 102 -27.88 15.52 2.80
C GLY A 102 -27.84 14.40 3.84
N MET A 103 -26.64 13.87 4.12
CA MET A 103 -26.38 12.76 5.05
C MET A 103 -27.04 12.93 6.44
N TYR A 104 -27.26 14.16 6.89
CA TYR A 104 -28.01 14.45 8.13
C TYR A 104 -29.22 15.38 7.90
N GLY A 105 -29.49 15.72 6.65
CA GLY A 105 -30.63 16.54 6.25
C GLY A 105 -31.91 15.71 6.12
N THR A 106 -31.80 14.52 5.54
CA THR A 106 -32.90 13.55 5.41
C THR A 106 -32.58 12.30 6.21
N ILE A 107 -33.52 11.82 7.02
CA ILE A 107 -33.38 10.60 7.81
C ILE A 107 -34.56 9.68 7.49
N ILE A 108 -34.29 8.44 7.10
CA ILE A 108 -35.28 7.35 7.06
C ILE A 108 -35.03 6.50 8.30
N LYS A 109 -36.00 6.44 9.21
CA LYS A 109 -35.89 5.80 10.52
C LYS A 109 -36.90 4.66 10.65
N ALA A 110 -36.46 3.50 11.10
CA ALA A 110 -37.37 2.42 11.46
C ALA A 110 -38.23 2.81 12.69
N ALA A 111 -39.54 2.57 12.62
CA ALA A 111 -40.46 2.73 13.74
C ALA A 111 -40.11 1.78 14.89
N ASP A 112 -40.60 2.06 16.09
CA ASP A 112 -40.42 1.19 17.25
C ASP A 112 -41.19 -0.13 17.06
N GLY A 113 -40.53 -1.28 17.27
CA GLY A 113 -41.12 -2.62 17.11
C GLY A 113 -41.47 -3.02 15.67
N SER A 114 -40.82 -2.43 14.66
CA SER A 114 -41.05 -2.74 13.23
C SER A 114 -40.32 -3.99 12.75
N ASP A 115 -39.21 -4.39 13.38
CA ASP A 115 -38.50 -5.67 13.18
C ASP A 115 -38.31 -6.11 11.70
N MET A 116 -38.01 -5.17 10.80
CA MET A 116 -37.68 -5.38 9.38
C MET A 116 -36.27 -5.96 9.08
N ASP A 117 -36.13 -6.75 8.00
CA ASP A 117 -34.82 -7.25 7.55
C ASP A 117 -33.88 -6.16 7.05
N GLY A 118 -34.42 -5.04 6.55
CA GLY A 118 -33.66 -3.89 6.09
C GLY A 118 -34.52 -2.63 6.03
N VAL A 119 -33.92 -1.45 6.28
CA VAL A 119 -34.66 -0.18 6.16
C VAL A 119 -34.90 0.18 4.69
N ILE A 120 -33.87 0.03 3.85
CA ILE A 120 -33.99 0.07 2.40
C ILE A 120 -33.56 -1.29 1.85
N VAL A 121 -34.36 -1.83 0.94
CA VAL A 121 -34.17 -3.16 0.37
C VAL A 121 -34.34 -3.07 -1.14
N ALA A 122 -33.40 -3.61 -1.92
CA ALA A 122 -33.57 -3.78 -3.35
C ALA A 122 -34.72 -4.76 -3.65
N GLU A 123 -35.58 -4.43 -4.60
CA GLU A 123 -36.72 -5.28 -4.99
C GLU A 123 -36.29 -6.70 -5.33
N GLU A 124 -35.16 -6.86 -6.03
CA GLU A 124 -34.64 -8.17 -6.46
C GLU A 124 -34.45 -9.13 -5.28
N TRP A 125 -33.85 -8.65 -4.19
CA TRP A 125 -33.62 -9.45 -2.99
C TRP A 125 -34.91 -9.95 -2.35
N SER A 126 -35.96 -9.13 -2.39
CA SER A 126 -37.28 -9.49 -1.84
C SER A 126 -38.13 -10.32 -2.80
N ALA A 127 -37.86 -10.26 -4.10
CA ALA A 127 -38.68 -10.85 -5.14
C ALA A 127 -38.43 -12.36 -5.33
N GLY A 128 -37.26 -12.86 -4.95
CA GLY A 128 -36.96 -14.30 -5.07
C GLY A 128 -36.73 -14.75 -6.53
N ASN A 129 -36.10 -13.91 -7.37
CA ASN A 129 -36.04 -14.12 -8.82
C ASN A 129 -34.73 -14.75 -9.32
N ASP A 130 -33.83 -15.11 -8.41
CA ASP A 130 -32.47 -15.62 -8.63
C ASP A 130 -31.63 -14.77 -9.60
N SER A 131 -31.77 -13.43 -9.56
CA SER A 131 -31.03 -12.53 -10.45
C SER A 131 -30.79 -11.12 -9.87
N SER A 132 -29.60 -10.58 -10.12
CA SER A 132 -29.34 -9.15 -9.96
C SER A 132 -29.82 -8.36 -11.18
N ASP A 133 -30.33 -7.15 -10.97
CA ASP A 133 -30.93 -6.32 -12.02
C ASP A 133 -30.37 -4.88 -12.01
N ALA A 134 -31.06 -3.95 -12.68
CA ALA A 134 -30.62 -2.61 -13.01
C ALA A 134 -30.16 -1.79 -11.78
N PRO A 135 -29.20 -0.87 -11.96
CA PRO A 135 -28.53 -0.20 -10.85
C PRO A 135 -29.45 0.61 -9.97
N LEU A 136 -29.22 0.57 -8.67
CA LEU A 136 -29.80 1.50 -7.71
C LEU A 136 -28.81 2.62 -7.39
N THR A 137 -29.33 3.82 -7.17
CA THR A 137 -28.54 4.93 -6.61
C THR A 137 -29.18 5.40 -5.31
N ILE A 138 -28.43 5.36 -4.21
CA ILE A 138 -28.88 5.88 -2.91
C ILE A 138 -27.85 6.91 -2.45
N ARG A 139 -28.27 8.16 -2.26
CA ARG A 139 -27.34 9.21 -1.83
C ARG A 139 -27.94 10.30 -0.97
N ASP A 140 -27.05 10.97 -0.25
CA ASP A 140 -27.33 12.21 0.48
C ASP A 140 -28.44 12.06 1.55
N LEU A 141 -28.42 10.98 2.34
CA LEU A 141 -29.40 10.73 3.40
C LEU A 141 -28.83 9.90 4.57
N CYS A 142 -29.58 9.80 5.66
CA CYS A 142 -29.32 8.92 6.79
C CYS A 142 -30.32 7.76 6.80
N ILE A 143 -29.84 6.57 7.13
CA ILE A 143 -30.61 5.39 7.50
C ILE A 143 -30.40 5.14 8.99
N ASP A 144 -31.48 5.09 9.76
CA ASP A 144 -31.47 4.83 11.19
C ASP A 144 -32.35 3.62 11.50
N ALA A 145 -31.71 2.46 11.67
CA ALA A 145 -32.42 1.23 11.99
C ALA A 145 -32.90 1.19 13.45
N ASN A 146 -32.71 2.23 14.27
CA ASN A 146 -33.38 2.34 15.56
C ASN A 146 -33.24 1.10 16.49
N ARG A 147 -32.07 0.42 16.49
CA ARG A 147 -31.82 -0.83 17.24
C ARG A 147 -32.27 -0.80 18.70
N ALA A 148 -32.19 0.35 19.36
CA ALA A 148 -32.59 0.46 20.77
C ALA A 148 -34.05 0.04 21.03
N ASN A 149 -34.93 0.19 20.04
CA ASN A 149 -36.37 -0.10 20.14
C ASN A 149 -36.83 -1.26 19.24
N ASN A 150 -35.87 -1.98 18.66
CA ASN A 150 -36.14 -3.03 17.71
C ASN A 150 -35.08 -4.13 17.86
N ALA A 151 -35.42 -5.14 18.64
CA ALA A 151 -34.50 -6.22 18.94
C ALA A 151 -34.46 -7.19 17.73
N GLY A 152 -33.28 -7.41 17.16
CA GLY A 152 -33.13 -8.27 15.99
C GLY A 152 -33.42 -7.59 14.65
N LEU A 153 -33.54 -6.25 14.61
CA LEU A 153 -33.69 -5.50 13.36
C LEU A 153 -32.48 -5.73 12.45
N GLY A 154 -32.73 -6.08 11.18
CA GLY A 154 -31.68 -6.48 10.24
C GLY A 154 -30.75 -5.34 9.79
N HIS A 155 -30.57 -5.21 8.49
CA HIS A 155 -29.57 -4.37 7.86
C HIS A 155 -30.02 -2.90 7.71
N GLY A 156 -29.08 -1.98 7.48
CA GLY A 156 -29.46 -0.63 7.06
C GLY A 156 -29.96 -0.62 5.61
N ILE A 157 -29.08 -1.06 4.70
CA ILE A 157 -29.36 -1.18 3.27
C ILE A 157 -29.06 -2.61 2.82
N ILE A 158 -29.98 -3.25 2.10
CA ILE A 158 -29.75 -4.50 1.38
C ILE A 158 -29.81 -4.23 -0.12
N LEU A 159 -28.75 -4.60 -0.83
CA LEU A 159 -28.57 -4.35 -2.25
C LEU A 159 -28.28 -5.65 -3.00
N GLN A 160 -28.99 -5.88 -4.10
CA GLN A 160 -28.82 -7.02 -5.01
C GLN A 160 -28.89 -6.57 -6.49
N SER A 161 -28.18 -5.50 -6.84
CA SER A 161 -28.25 -4.92 -8.19
C SER A 161 -26.86 -4.47 -8.65
N TYR A 162 -26.47 -4.78 -9.88
CA TYR A 162 -25.14 -4.46 -10.43
C TYR A 162 -25.00 -2.95 -10.73
N TRP A 163 -23.77 -2.44 -10.86
CA TRP A 163 -23.48 -1.02 -11.16
C TRP A 163 -24.08 0.01 -10.18
N SER A 164 -24.55 -0.45 -9.02
CA SER A 164 -25.23 0.38 -8.04
C SER A 164 -24.26 1.32 -7.32
N THR A 165 -24.78 2.45 -6.88
CA THR A 165 -24.02 3.48 -6.16
C THR A 165 -24.67 3.82 -4.83
N ILE A 166 -23.91 3.73 -3.74
CA ILE A 166 -24.26 4.24 -2.42
C ILE A 166 -23.26 5.33 -2.07
N GLU A 167 -23.70 6.58 -2.00
CA GLU A 167 -22.80 7.73 -1.89
C GLU A 167 -23.27 8.76 -0.87
N ASN A 168 -22.38 9.20 0.02
CA ASN A 168 -22.70 10.25 1.01
C ASN A 168 -23.90 9.88 1.91
N VAL A 169 -23.98 8.60 2.29
CA VAL A 169 -25.04 8.04 3.13
C VAL A 169 -24.52 7.76 4.54
N ALA A 170 -25.29 8.12 5.56
CA ALA A 170 -25.07 7.65 6.92
C ALA A 170 -25.95 6.44 7.19
N VAL A 171 -25.41 5.41 7.83
CA VAL A 171 -26.16 4.24 8.32
C VAL A 171 -25.80 4.02 9.77
N ARG A 172 -26.80 3.87 10.64
CA ARG A 172 -26.58 3.68 12.07
C ARG A 172 -27.61 2.82 12.78
N ASN A 173 -27.22 2.34 13.96
CA ASN A 173 -28.08 1.63 14.90
C ASN A 173 -28.73 0.39 14.27
N CYS A 174 -27.95 -0.43 13.56
CA CYS A 174 -28.41 -1.69 12.97
C CYS A 174 -28.05 -2.87 13.91
N ASP A 175 -28.89 -3.91 13.95
CA ASP A 175 -28.52 -5.20 14.56
C ASP A 175 -27.88 -6.16 13.54
N GLY A 176 -28.23 -6.02 12.25
CA GLY A 176 -27.51 -6.61 11.13
C GLY A 176 -26.28 -5.80 10.74
N SER A 177 -25.93 -5.81 9.44
CA SER A 177 -24.87 -4.98 8.86
C SER A 177 -25.37 -3.60 8.44
N GLY A 178 -24.49 -2.60 8.39
CA GLY A 178 -24.86 -1.27 7.91
C GLY A 178 -25.29 -1.32 6.44
N ILE A 179 -24.37 -1.76 5.57
CA ILE A 179 -24.67 -2.00 4.15
C ILE A 179 -24.39 -3.47 3.84
N LEU A 180 -25.36 -4.15 3.26
CA LEU A 180 -25.24 -5.50 2.74
C LEU A 180 -25.38 -5.46 1.20
N VAL A 181 -24.37 -5.91 0.49
CA VAL A 181 -24.42 -6.22 -0.94
C VAL A 181 -24.35 -7.74 -1.04
N THR A 182 -25.38 -8.39 -1.59
CA THR A 182 -25.54 -9.84 -1.41
C THR A 182 -25.92 -10.55 -2.70
N ALA A 183 -25.30 -11.71 -2.94
CA ALA A 183 -25.80 -12.70 -3.90
C ALA A 183 -26.94 -13.55 -3.34
N GLU A 184 -27.07 -13.64 -2.02
CA GLU A 184 -28.14 -14.38 -1.34
C GLU A 184 -29.44 -13.56 -1.31
N GLU A 185 -30.55 -14.18 -1.71
CA GLU A 185 -31.91 -13.63 -1.68
C GLU A 185 -32.58 -13.80 -0.30
N SER A 186 -33.75 -13.20 -0.10
CA SER A 186 -34.49 -13.28 1.17
C SER A 186 -34.90 -14.69 1.58
N ASP A 187 -35.02 -15.63 0.64
CA ASP A 187 -35.31 -17.05 0.89
C ASP A 187 -34.06 -17.95 1.00
N SER A 188 -32.88 -17.32 1.04
CA SER A 188 -31.57 -17.97 1.04
C SER A 188 -31.17 -18.67 -0.27
N SER A 189 -31.89 -18.47 -1.38
CA SER A 189 -31.38 -18.80 -2.72
C SER A 189 -30.24 -17.86 -3.10
N GLU A 190 -29.54 -18.15 -4.19
CA GLU A 190 -28.49 -17.27 -4.73
C GLU A 190 -28.83 -16.84 -6.16
N ILE A 191 -28.42 -15.62 -6.50
CA ILE A 191 -28.48 -15.15 -7.88
C ILE A 191 -27.68 -16.05 -8.82
N THR A 192 -28.25 -16.29 -10.00
CA THR A 192 -27.62 -17.10 -11.06
C THR A 192 -26.75 -16.29 -12.02
N ASN A 193 -26.83 -14.96 -11.95
CA ASN A 193 -26.00 -14.02 -12.71
C ASN A 193 -24.95 -13.33 -11.82
N THR A 194 -24.39 -12.21 -12.28
CA THR A 194 -23.30 -11.51 -11.58
C THR A 194 -23.74 -10.14 -11.07
N LEU A 195 -23.41 -9.83 -9.83
CA LEU A 195 -23.55 -8.52 -9.20
C LEU A 195 -22.18 -7.83 -9.16
N VAL A 196 -21.85 -7.09 -10.21
CA VAL A 196 -20.52 -6.49 -10.38
C VAL A 196 -20.52 -4.97 -10.19
N GLU A 197 -19.32 -4.44 -9.91
CA GLU A 197 -19.03 -3.01 -10.07
C GLU A 197 -19.90 -2.08 -9.20
N THR A 198 -20.31 -2.56 -8.02
CA THR A 198 -20.99 -1.72 -7.01
C THR A 198 -20.00 -0.73 -6.39
N HIS A 199 -20.42 0.53 -6.24
CA HIS A 199 -19.63 1.61 -5.67
C HIS A 199 -20.23 2.11 -4.35
N ILE A 200 -19.48 1.97 -3.26
CA ILE A 200 -19.84 2.51 -1.94
C ILE A 200 -18.80 3.56 -1.60
N SER A 201 -19.23 4.82 -1.44
CA SER A 201 -18.27 5.90 -1.20
C SER A 201 -18.76 7.03 -0.32
N ARG A 202 -17.84 7.63 0.44
CA ARG A 202 -18.13 8.80 1.31
C ARG A 202 -19.25 8.53 2.33
N CYS A 203 -19.42 7.28 2.73
CA CYS A 203 -20.47 6.87 3.67
C CYS A 203 -19.99 6.93 5.12
N GLN A 204 -20.92 7.08 6.06
CA GLN A 204 -20.65 6.91 7.48
C GLN A 204 -21.45 5.74 8.05
N ILE A 205 -20.78 4.76 8.65
CA ILE A 205 -21.43 3.59 9.24
C ILE A 205 -21.11 3.56 10.72
N ARG A 206 -22.12 3.60 11.59
CA ARG A 206 -21.92 3.75 13.04
C ARG A 206 -22.81 2.84 13.88
N ASP A 207 -22.26 2.32 14.97
CA ASP A 207 -23.01 1.64 16.02
C ASP A 207 -23.80 0.44 15.49
N VAL A 208 -23.10 -0.46 14.80
CA VAL A 208 -23.67 -1.64 14.11
C VAL A 208 -23.16 -2.92 14.79
N THR A 209 -24.04 -3.87 15.13
CA THR A 209 -23.61 -5.12 15.77
C THR A 209 -23.15 -6.18 14.76
N GLY A 210 -23.65 -6.17 13.53
CA GLY A 210 -23.11 -6.94 12.42
C GLY A 210 -21.84 -6.32 11.82
N HIS A 211 -21.69 -6.39 10.50
CA HIS A 211 -20.57 -5.78 9.78
C HIS A 211 -20.85 -4.32 9.42
N GLY A 212 -19.83 -3.49 9.31
CA GLY A 212 -20.02 -2.13 8.80
C GLY A 212 -20.53 -2.17 7.36
N ILE A 213 -19.74 -2.77 6.49
CA ILE A 213 -20.11 -3.11 5.11
C ILE A 213 -19.86 -4.60 4.90
N TRP A 214 -20.85 -5.32 4.38
CA TRP A 214 -20.75 -6.73 4.02
C TRP A 214 -21.05 -6.92 2.54
N VAL A 215 -20.10 -7.50 1.82
CA VAL A 215 -20.28 -8.07 0.50
C VAL A 215 -20.38 -9.58 0.66
N ARG A 216 -21.61 -10.09 0.63
CA ARG A 216 -21.95 -11.48 0.92
C ARG A 216 -22.05 -12.29 -0.35
N ASP A 217 -21.29 -13.37 -0.39
CA ASP A 217 -21.16 -14.30 -1.52
C ASP A 217 -20.75 -15.67 -0.97
N ASP A 218 -21.71 -16.35 -0.38
CA ASP A 218 -21.49 -17.52 0.46
C ASP A 218 -21.12 -18.77 -0.37
N SER A 219 -21.50 -18.82 -1.65
CA SER A 219 -21.11 -19.90 -2.54
C SER A 219 -19.64 -19.80 -2.97
N PRO A 220 -18.85 -20.86 -2.70
CA PRO A 220 -17.49 -20.94 -3.21
C PRO A 220 -17.39 -21.17 -4.71
N SER A 221 -18.51 -21.41 -5.39
CA SER A 221 -18.53 -21.76 -6.82
C SER A 221 -18.95 -20.64 -7.76
N THR A 222 -19.76 -19.69 -7.30
CA THR A 222 -20.38 -18.68 -8.18
C THR A 222 -19.55 -17.40 -8.22
N GLN A 223 -18.94 -16.97 -7.10
CA GLN A 223 -18.19 -15.71 -7.02
C GLN A 223 -18.96 -14.57 -7.73
N SER A 224 -20.25 -14.46 -7.42
CA SER A 224 -21.17 -13.59 -8.15
C SER A 224 -20.98 -12.11 -7.82
N VAL A 225 -20.34 -11.76 -6.69
CA VAL A 225 -20.24 -10.37 -6.22
C VAL A 225 -18.80 -9.82 -6.31
N THR A 226 -18.41 -9.28 -7.48
CA THR A 226 -17.01 -8.91 -7.78
C THR A 226 -16.83 -7.48 -8.28
N ASP A 227 -15.57 -7.06 -8.41
CA ASP A 227 -15.16 -5.83 -9.13
C ASP A 227 -15.70 -4.51 -8.55
N GLY A 228 -16.16 -4.53 -7.30
CA GLY A 228 -16.69 -3.36 -6.62
C GLY A 228 -15.63 -2.44 -5.99
N ARG A 229 -16.10 -1.33 -5.41
CA ARG A 229 -15.26 -0.32 -4.76
C ARG A 229 -15.86 0.15 -3.44
N ILE A 230 -15.04 0.21 -2.40
CA ILE A 230 -15.37 0.81 -1.09
C ILE A 230 -14.35 1.90 -0.80
N GLU A 231 -14.79 3.17 -0.84
CA GLU A 231 -13.90 4.31 -0.89
C GLU A 231 -14.27 5.45 0.05
N SER A 232 -13.29 5.94 0.83
CA SER A 232 -13.46 7.16 1.64
C SER A 232 -14.63 7.11 2.64
N CYS A 233 -14.91 5.94 3.22
CA CYS A 233 -15.95 5.78 4.23
C CYS A 233 -15.38 5.92 5.66
N ASP A 234 -16.20 6.44 6.58
CA ASP A 234 -15.94 6.42 8.02
C ASP A 234 -16.75 5.30 8.67
N ILE A 235 -16.09 4.32 9.28
CA ILE A 235 -16.71 3.12 9.86
C ILE A 235 -16.37 3.05 11.35
N GLN A 236 -17.38 3.12 12.22
CA GLN A 236 -17.19 3.27 13.67
C GLN A 236 -18.06 2.31 14.50
N ASN A 237 -17.53 1.83 15.62
CA ASN A 237 -18.28 1.10 16.66
C ASN A 237 -19.02 -0.11 16.06
N ILE A 238 -18.23 -1.02 15.50
CA ILE A 238 -18.73 -2.19 14.78
C ILE A 238 -18.44 -3.44 15.59
N SER A 239 -19.45 -4.23 15.98
CA SER A 239 -19.24 -5.48 16.74
C SER A 239 -18.78 -6.66 15.86
N GLY A 240 -19.00 -6.58 14.54
CA GLY A 240 -18.43 -7.50 13.56
C GLY A 240 -17.09 -7.03 12.98
N ASN A 241 -16.83 -7.41 11.73
CA ASN A 241 -15.76 -6.82 10.91
C ASN A 241 -16.19 -5.44 10.38
N GLY A 242 -15.24 -4.52 10.22
CA GLY A 242 -15.53 -3.19 9.66
C GLY A 242 -16.00 -3.28 8.21
N ILE A 243 -15.19 -3.90 7.36
CA ILE A 243 -15.51 -4.29 5.99
C ILE A 243 -15.33 -5.81 5.88
N ASN A 244 -16.35 -6.53 5.43
CA ASN A 244 -16.33 -7.96 5.18
C ASN A 244 -16.65 -8.24 3.71
N ILE A 245 -15.77 -8.91 2.98
CA ILE A 245 -15.99 -9.29 1.58
C ILE A 245 -15.72 -10.78 1.42
N ASP A 246 -16.75 -11.57 1.13
CA ASP A 246 -16.64 -13.03 1.04
C ASP A 246 -16.05 -13.48 -0.31
N SER A 247 -16.28 -12.71 -1.37
CA SER A 247 -15.65 -12.87 -2.69
C SER A 247 -14.93 -11.59 -3.08
N ALA A 248 -13.65 -11.46 -2.70
CA ALA A 248 -12.90 -10.23 -2.87
C ALA A 248 -12.30 -10.03 -4.27
N ALA A 249 -12.64 -10.86 -5.25
CA ALA A 249 -12.13 -10.74 -6.62
C ALA A 249 -12.45 -9.36 -7.23
N GLY A 250 -11.41 -8.68 -7.73
CA GLY A 250 -11.50 -7.37 -8.38
C GLY A 250 -11.75 -6.17 -7.44
N TRP A 251 -12.03 -6.40 -6.16
CA TRP A 251 -12.43 -5.33 -5.24
C TRP A 251 -11.31 -4.33 -4.96
N LYS A 252 -11.70 -3.05 -4.86
CA LYS A 252 -10.83 -1.94 -4.43
C LYS A 252 -11.33 -1.36 -3.12
N VAL A 253 -10.53 -1.45 -2.07
CA VAL A 253 -10.84 -0.92 -0.74
C VAL A 253 -9.83 0.17 -0.41
N ARG A 254 -10.22 1.44 -0.49
CA ARG A 254 -9.25 2.55 -0.35
C ARG A 254 -9.70 3.78 0.41
N GLY A 255 -8.76 4.42 1.10
CA GLY A 255 -9.00 5.71 1.74
C GLY A 255 -10.02 5.68 2.87
N ASN A 256 -10.38 4.51 3.39
CA ASN A 256 -11.39 4.38 4.45
C ASN A 256 -10.77 4.64 5.82
N HIS A 257 -11.57 5.14 6.76
CA HIS A 257 -11.20 5.31 8.15
C HIS A 257 -12.05 4.38 9.02
N LEU A 258 -11.41 3.42 9.70
CA LEU A 258 -12.09 2.42 10.52
C LEU A 258 -11.67 2.53 11.98
N TYR A 259 -12.61 2.66 12.90
CA TYR A 259 -12.28 2.77 14.32
C TYR A 259 -13.25 2.11 15.27
N SER A 260 -12.72 1.55 16.36
CA SER A 260 -13.49 0.76 17.33
C SER A 260 -14.21 -0.41 16.65
N VAL A 261 -13.45 -1.21 15.90
CA VAL A 261 -13.93 -2.44 15.27
C VAL A 261 -13.63 -3.61 16.21
N ALA A 262 -14.63 -4.41 16.55
CA ALA A 262 -14.48 -5.51 17.50
C ALA A 262 -13.70 -6.67 16.90
N LYS A 263 -13.88 -6.98 15.61
CA LYS A 263 -13.16 -8.07 14.93
C LYS A 263 -12.10 -7.52 13.96
N THR A 264 -12.03 -8.04 12.75
CA THR A 264 -11.08 -7.60 11.71
C THR A 264 -11.54 -6.29 11.09
N ALA A 265 -10.65 -5.32 10.89
CA ALA A 265 -11.05 -4.05 10.27
C ALA A 265 -11.46 -4.25 8.81
N ILE A 266 -10.62 -4.91 8.01
CA ILE A 266 -10.89 -5.25 6.60
C ILE A 266 -10.63 -6.75 6.39
N HIS A 267 -11.71 -7.51 6.19
CA HIS A 267 -11.67 -8.93 5.88
C HIS A 267 -12.00 -9.17 4.40
N LEU A 268 -11.12 -9.90 3.73
CA LEU A 268 -11.17 -10.20 2.31
C LEU A 268 -10.97 -11.70 2.14
N ASN A 269 -12.02 -12.42 1.79
CA ASN A 269 -11.94 -13.83 1.46
C ASN A 269 -11.81 -14.01 -0.06
N ARG A 270 -10.98 -14.98 -0.47
CA ARG A 270 -10.70 -15.31 -1.87
C ARG A 270 -10.28 -14.10 -2.75
N PRO A 271 -9.34 -13.22 -2.32
CA PRO A 271 -8.90 -12.12 -3.15
C PRO A 271 -8.21 -12.60 -4.44
N TRP A 272 -8.55 -11.94 -5.55
CA TRP A 272 -7.96 -12.07 -6.88
C TRP A 272 -7.98 -10.71 -7.57
N HIS A 273 -6.81 -10.15 -7.92
CA HIS A 273 -6.70 -8.77 -8.41
C HIS A 273 -7.26 -7.71 -7.45
N THR A 274 -7.31 -8.03 -6.15
CA THR A 274 -7.83 -7.16 -5.10
C THR A 274 -6.77 -6.13 -4.68
N THR A 275 -7.19 -4.89 -4.46
CA THR A 275 -6.32 -3.82 -3.94
C THR A 275 -6.88 -3.21 -2.67
N VAL A 276 -6.02 -3.09 -1.65
CA VAL A 276 -6.30 -2.43 -0.37
C VAL A 276 -5.28 -1.32 -0.18
N SER A 277 -5.69 -0.06 -0.29
CA SER A 277 -4.73 1.05 -0.22
C SER A 277 -5.17 2.25 0.59
N ASP A 278 -4.20 2.92 1.22
CA ASP A 278 -4.41 4.22 1.86
C ASP A 278 -5.52 4.22 2.94
N ASN A 279 -5.85 3.06 3.50
CA ASN A 279 -6.82 2.97 4.59
C ASN A 279 -6.15 3.32 5.90
N TYR A 280 -6.91 3.93 6.80
CA TYR A 280 -6.52 4.24 8.16
C TYR A 280 -7.38 3.46 9.15
N SER A 281 -6.79 2.83 10.16
CA SER A 281 -7.55 2.26 11.25
C SER A 281 -6.97 2.51 12.63
N GLU A 282 -7.84 2.80 13.59
CA GLU A 282 -7.51 2.85 15.01
C GLU A 282 -8.38 1.87 15.81
N SER A 283 -7.76 0.99 16.60
CA SER A 283 -8.46 -0.02 17.42
C SER A 283 -9.35 -1.01 16.66
N TRP A 284 -8.73 -2.05 16.11
CA TRP A 284 -9.41 -3.28 15.67
C TRP A 284 -9.19 -4.40 16.68
N GLY A 285 -9.98 -5.47 16.59
CA GLY A 285 -9.86 -6.62 17.49
C GLY A 285 -10.21 -6.25 18.94
N THR A 286 -11.15 -5.33 19.13
CA THR A 286 -11.65 -4.89 20.46
C THR A 286 -12.70 -5.82 21.07
N SER A 287 -13.03 -6.92 20.39
CA SER A 287 -13.93 -7.96 20.90
C SER A 287 -13.34 -8.67 22.10
N THR A 288 -14.21 -9.05 23.03
CA THR A 288 -13.90 -9.95 24.15
C THR A 288 -13.90 -11.42 23.75
N ASP A 289 -14.29 -11.72 22.52
CA ASP A 289 -14.28 -13.08 22.00
C ASP A 289 -12.86 -13.54 21.65
N ASP A 290 -12.60 -14.82 21.91
CA ASP A 290 -11.38 -15.48 21.44
C ASP A 290 -11.36 -15.51 19.90
N GLY A 291 -10.20 -15.24 19.31
CA GLY A 291 -10.10 -15.23 17.85
C GLY A 291 -8.78 -14.70 17.32
N THR A 292 -8.63 -14.74 16.00
CA THR A 292 -7.58 -14.02 15.29
C THR A 292 -8.18 -12.86 14.53
N TYR A 293 -7.76 -11.64 14.86
CA TYR A 293 -8.25 -10.43 14.21
C TYR A 293 -7.09 -9.65 13.59
N ALA A 294 -7.34 -9.06 12.44
CA ALA A 294 -6.34 -8.28 11.71
C ALA A 294 -6.82 -6.86 11.42
N PHE A 295 -5.89 -5.94 11.16
CA PHE A 295 -6.27 -4.72 10.45
C PHE A 295 -6.69 -5.09 9.02
N ILE A 296 -5.85 -5.85 8.30
CA ILE A 296 -6.21 -6.41 6.99
C ILE A 296 -6.00 -7.92 7.01
N ASN A 297 -7.05 -8.69 6.73
CA ASN A 297 -6.99 -10.13 6.53
C ASN A 297 -7.37 -10.48 5.09
N ALA A 298 -6.37 -10.90 4.30
CA ALA A 298 -6.53 -11.47 2.97
C ALA A 298 -6.48 -13.00 3.07
N ASP A 299 -7.63 -13.61 3.34
CA ASP A 299 -7.76 -15.04 3.58
C ASP A 299 -8.09 -15.82 2.30
N ALA A 300 -7.66 -17.08 2.26
CA ALA A 300 -7.82 -17.97 1.12
C ALA A 300 -7.48 -17.31 -0.22
N ALA A 301 -6.41 -16.50 -0.28
CA ALA A 301 -6.03 -15.75 -1.46
C ALA A 301 -5.77 -16.66 -2.65
N ILE A 302 -6.50 -16.43 -3.75
CA ILE A 302 -6.49 -17.29 -4.95
C ILE A 302 -5.75 -16.67 -6.12
N GLY A 303 -5.24 -15.45 -5.97
CA GLY A 303 -4.46 -14.77 -7.00
C GLY A 303 -3.67 -13.57 -6.49
N PRO A 304 -3.42 -12.58 -7.35
CA PRO A 304 -2.71 -11.37 -6.95
C PRO A 304 -3.51 -10.54 -5.93
N VAL A 305 -2.83 -10.05 -4.90
CA VAL A 305 -3.38 -9.12 -3.91
C VAL A 305 -2.37 -8.01 -3.62
N ALA A 306 -2.83 -6.76 -3.59
CA ALA A 306 -1.99 -5.60 -3.32
C ALA A 306 -2.46 -4.88 -2.04
N ILE A 307 -1.55 -4.71 -1.08
CA ILE A 307 -1.78 -4.02 0.20
C ILE A 307 -0.76 -2.89 0.34
N ILE A 308 -1.20 -1.66 0.08
CA ILE A 308 -0.31 -0.52 -0.23
C ILE A 308 -0.61 0.70 0.65
N GLY A 309 0.39 1.27 1.31
CA GLY A 309 0.27 2.60 1.91
C GLY A 309 -0.75 2.70 3.05
N ASN A 310 -1.14 1.59 3.67
CA ASN A 310 -2.14 1.61 4.74
C ASN A 310 -1.49 1.95 6.08
N HIS A 311 -2.24 2.68 6.91
CA HIS A 311 -1.79 3.17 8.20
C HIS A 311 -2.69 2.59 9.29
N ALA A 312 -2.12 2.06 10.37
CA ALA A 312 -2.94 1.61 11.47
C ALA A 312 -2.26 1.77 12.82
N TYR A 313 -3.07 2.03 13.84
CA TYR A 313 -2.64 2.13 15.22
C TYR A 313 -3.61 1.43 16.16
N ASN A 314 -3.18 0.34 16.79
CA ASN A 314 -4.03 -0.37 17.73
C ASN A 314 -3.94 0.27 19.13
N THR A 315 -4.96 1.02 19.55
CA THR A 315 -5.05 1.62 20.90
C THR A 315 -5.89 0.82 21.88
N GLY A 316 -6.76 -0.05 21.38
CA GLY A 316 -7.73 -0.83 22.14
C GLY A 316 -7.12 -1.74 23.20
N THR A 317 -7.94 -2.11 24.18
CA THR A 317 -7.61 -3.24 25.07
C THR A 317 -7.70 -4.52 24.25
N ILE A 318 -6.73 -5.42 24.45
CA ILE A 318 -6.68 -6.70 23.75
C ILE A 318 -6.95 -7.78 24.79
N ASP A 319 -8.01 -8.55 24.57
CA ASP A 319 -8.36 -9.63 25.47
C ASP A 319 -7.38 -10.81 25.36
N SER A 320 -7.27 -11.59 26.45
CA SER A 320 -6.22 -12.59 26.57
C SER A 320 -6.30 -13.72 25.54
N GLY A 321 -7.50 -14.02 25.03
CA GLY A 321 -7.70 -15.02 23.98
C GLY A 321 -7.58 -14.49 22.55
N THR A 322 -7.33 -13.19 22.38
CA THR A 322 -7.32 -12.52 21.08
C THR A 322 -5.92 -12.42 20.48
N THR A 323 -5.70 -13.12 19.37
CA THR A 323 -4.49 -13.00 18.56
C THR A 323 -4.61 -11.84 17.57
N LEU A 324 -3.81 -10.79 17.74
CA LEU A 324 -3.80 -9.66 16.80
C LEU A 324 -2.76 -9.76 15.68
N ARG A 325 -3.17 -9.29 14.50
CA ARG A 325 -2.32 -9.13 13.32
C ARG A 325 -2.46 -7.70 12.77
N GLY A 326 -1.39 -7.14 12.22
CA GLY A 326 -1.47 -5.99 11.34
C GLY A 326 -2.05 -6.43 10.00
N ILE A 327 -1.22 -7.09 9.19
CA ILE A 327 -1.62 -7.70 7.92
C ILE A 327 -1.49 -9.23 8.03
N LEU A 328 -2.56 -9.95 7.69
CA LEU A 328 -2.59 -11.39 7.55
C LEU A 328 -2.87 -11.75 6.09
N ILE A 329 -2.03 -12.59 5.49
CA ILE A 329 -2.24 -13.16 4.16
C ILE A 329 -2.16 -14.67 4.27
N THR A 330 -3.20 -15.37 3.81
CA THR A 330 -3.22 -16.83 3.72
C THR A 330 -3.41 -17.25 2.27
N GLY A 331 -2.39 -17.86 1.65
CA GLY A 331 -2.52 -18.42 0.31
C GLY A 331 -3.33 -19.72 0.30
N SER A 332 -4.26 -19.86 -0.65
CA SER A 332 -5.11 -21.03 -0.77
C SER A 332 -4.39 -22.25 -1.38
N THR A 333 -4.94 -23.44 -1.16
CA THR A 333 -4.38 -24.69 -1.70
C THR A 333 -4.48 -24.74 -3.21
N SER A 334 -3.45 -25.29 -3.85
CA SER A 334 -3.39 -25.55 -5.30
C SER A 334 -3.41 -24.30 -6.17
N VAL A 335 -3.14 -23.13 -5.59
CA VAL A 335 -3.03 -21.84 -6.29
C VAL A 335 -1.75 -21.12 -5.89
N THR A 336 -1.28 -20.23 -6.79
CA THR A 336 -0.18 -19.31 -6.50
C THR A 336 -0.75 -17.93 -6.19
N THR A 337 -0.64 -17.53 -4.93
CA THR A 337 -0.94 -16.18 -4.47
C THR A 337 0.27 -15.28 -4.72
N THR A 338 0.09 -14.16 -5.41
CA THR A 338 1.13 -13.12 -5.47
C THR A 338 0.71 -11.96 -4.59
N ALA A 339 1.37 -11.78 -3.46
CA ALA A 339 1.06 -10.72 -2.52
C ALA A 339 2.08 -9.59 -2.62
N VAL A 340 1.62 -8.37 -2.91
CA VAL A 340 2.42 -7.15 -2.85
C VAL A 340 2.06 -6.40 -1.58
N VAL A 341 3.01 -6.25 -0.66
CA VAL A 341 2.82 -5.54 0.60
C VAL A 341 3.84 -4.43 0.69
N THR A 342 3.43 -3.17 0.47
CA THR A 342 4.38 -2.07 0.38
C THR A 342 3.93 -0.76 1.04
N GLY A 343 4.87 -0.05 1.66
CA GLY A 343 4.63 1.29 2.22
C GLY A 343 3.65 1.36 3.39
N ASN A 344 3.33 0.24 4.05
CA ASN A 344 2.38 0.24 5.17
C ASN A 344 3.05 0.68 6.47
N VAL A 345 2.37 1.47 7.29
CA VAL A 345 2.85 1.93 8.61
C VAL A 345 1.90 1.46 9.69
N LEU A 346 2.25 0.39 10.39
CA LEU A 346 1.39 -0.22 11.41
C LEU A 346 2.07 -0.19 12.78
N ILE A 347 1.33 0.30 13.76
CA ILE A 347 1.71 0.30 15.15
C ILE A 347 0.73 -0.60 15.89
N GLY A 348 1.19 -1.79 16.25
CA GLY A 348 0.46 -2.73 17.08
C GLY A 348 0.56 -2.37 18.56
N LYS A 349 0.00 -3.26 19.36
CA LYS A 349 0.15 -3.26 20.82
C LYS A 349 0.46 -4.70 21.23
N THR A 350 1.45 -4.86 22.09
CA THR A 350 1.80 -6.17 22.66
C THR A 350 0.61 -6.69 23.45
N ALA A 351 0.10 -7.86 23.07
CA ALA A 351 -1.00 -8.53 23.74
C ALA A 351 -0.49 -9.72 24.57
N ALA A 352 -1.37 -10.33 25.36
CA ALA A 352 -1.03 -11.55 26.09
C ALA A 352 -0.85 -12.77 25.14
N THR A 353 -1.52 -12.75 23.98
CA THR A 353 -1.42 -13.77 22.93
C THR A 353 -0.72 -13.19 21.71
N ALA A 354 0.18 -13.98 21.11
CA ALA A 354 1.18 -13.52 20.14
C ALA A 354 0.65 -12.52 19.09
N THR A 355 1.40 -11.47 18.81
CA THR A 355 1.04 -10.41 17.86
C THR A 355 2.04 -10.32 16.71
N ASN A 356 1.56 -10.08 15.47
CA ASN A 356 2.43 -9.92 14.30
C ASN A 356 2.10 -8.68 13.48
N GLY A 357 3.13 -7.94 13.05
CA GLY A 357 2.95 -6.84 12.09
C GLY A 357 2.49 -7.36 10.72
N LEU A 358 3.27 -8.26 10.14
CA LEU A 358 2.94 -9.02 8.92
C LEU A 358 2.99 -10.52 9.19
N ARG A 359 1.90 -11.23 8.94
CA ARG A 359 1.82 -12.69 8.95
C ARG A 359 1.49 -13.20 7.55
N VAL A 360 2.34 -14.06 7.01
CA VAL A 360 2.06 -14.77 5.76
C VAL A 360 2.01 -16.26 6.02
N ALA A 361 0.95 -16.90 5.56
CA ALA A 361 0.70 -18.31 5.73
C ALA A 361 0.23 -18.95 4.42
N THR A 362 0.30 -20.26 4.38
CA THR A 362 -0.30 -21.12 3.36
C THR A 362 -1.34 -22.02 4.04
N SER A 363 -2.42 -22.38 3.35
CA SER A 363 -3.47 -23.24 3.91
C SER A 363 -3.19 -24.74 3.76
N GLY A 364 -2.20 -25.15 2.95
CA GLY A 364 -1.82 -26.56 2.82
C GLY A 364 -0.62 -26.81 1.91
N ALA A 365 -0.32 -28.10 1.66
CA ALA A 365 0.92 -28.55 1.03
C ALA A 365 1.15 -28.08 -0.42
N SER A 366 0.08 -27.79 -1.16
CA SER A 366 0.15 -27.32 -2.55
C SER A 366 0.05 -25.81 -2.70
N ALA A 367 -0.17 -25.07 -1.61
CA ALA A 367 -0.30 -23.62 -1.66
C ALA A 367 1.06 -22.95 -1.89
N VAL A 368 1.11 -21.95 -2.77
CA VAL A 368 2.30 -21.14 -3.02
C VAL A 368 1.98 -19.67 -2.78
N VAL A 369 2.77 -19.00 -1.96
CA VAL A 369 2.71 -17.55 -1.80
C VAL A 369 4.01 -16.92 -2.28
N VAL A 370 3.92 -16.06 -3.29
CA VAL A 370 5.00 -15.18 -3.74
C VAL A 370 4.79 -13.81 -3.11
N LEU A 371 5.62 -13.48 -2.11
CA LEU A 371 5.54 -12.22 -1.38
C LEU A 371 6.55 -11.20 -1.92
N VAL A 372 6.06 -10.07 -2.42
CA VAL A 372 6.84 -8.87 -2.73
C VAL A 372 6.63 -7.88 -1.59
N GLU A 373 7.66 -7.64 -0.78
CA GLU A 373 7.56 -6.78 0.40
C GLU A 373 8.57 -5.62 0.35
N HIS A 374 8.08 -4.37 0.45
CA HIS A 374 8.93 -3.17 0.42
C HIS A 374 8.45 -2.10 1.40
N THR A 375 9.38 -1.30 1.97
CA THR A 375 9.08 -0.06 2.71
C THR A 375 8.00 -0.11 3.81
N ASN A 376 7.69 -1.28 4.38
CA ASN A 376 6.75 -1.38 5.49
C ASN A 376 7.44 -1.08 6.84
N SER A 377 6.74 -0.35 7.70
CA SER A 377 7.14 -0.07 9.08
C SER A 377 6.16 -0.75 10.03
N PHE A 378 6.64 -1.73 10.79
CA PHE A 378 5.85 -2.44 11.80
C PHE A 378 6.50 -2.24 13.18
N SER A 379 5.74 -1.74 14.14
CA SER A 379 6.19 -1.56 15.53
C SER A 379 5.10 -1.95 16.52
N GLY A 380 5.43 -2.16 17.79
CA GLY A 380 4.45 -2.51 18.83
C GLY A 380 3.86 -3.93 18.75
N PHE A 381 4.38 -4.80 17.87
CA PHE A 381 4.03 -6.22 17.78
C PHE A 381 5.15 -7.08 18.37
N ASP A 382 4.82 -8.27 18.92
CA ASP A 382 5.78 -9.22 19.47
C ASP A 382 6.79 -9.69 18.42
N LEU A 383 6.29 -9.96 17.20
CA LEU A 383 7.12 -10.17 16.02
C LEU A 383 6.68 -9.20 14.93
N GLN A 384 7.63 -8.48 14.33
CA GLN A 384 7.28 -7.62 13.20
C GLN A 384 6.79 -8.44 12.00
N LYS A 385 7.37 -9.63 11.78
CA LYS A 385 7.06 -10.50 10.63
C LYS A 385 7.10 -11.97 11.04
N ALA A 386 6.16 -12.77 10.53
CA ALA A 386 6.11 -14.20 10.75
C ALA A 386 5.63 -14.95 9.50
N TYR A 387 6.21 -16.11 9.20
CA TYR A 387 5.92 -16.93 8.00
C TYR A 387 5.55 -18.37 8.40
N SER A 388 4.47 -18.94 7.86
CA SER A 388 4.03 -20.33 8.12
C SER A 388 3.80 -21.06 6.83
N ALA A 389 4.64 -22.03 6.52
CA ALA A 389 4.53 -22.74 5.26
C ALA A 389 3.56 -23.92 5.28
N ASN A 390 3.01 -24.40 6.41
CA ASN A 390 1.97 -25.46 6.50
C ASN A 390 2.03 -26.58 5.40
N GLY A 391 3.25 -27.01 5.03
CA GLY A 391 3.54 -27.92 3.91
C GLY A 391 3.71 -27.29 2.51
N GLY A 392 3.12 -26.13 2.25
CA GLY A 392 3.27 -25.32 1.03
C GLY A 392 4.57 -24.52 0.96
N THR A 393 4.63 -23.55 0.05
CA THR A 393 5.84 -22.74 -0.21
C THR A 393 5.55 -21.26 -0.05
N ILE A 394 6.41 -20.54 0.68
CA ILE A 394 6.41 -19.08 0.72
C ILE A 394 7.73 -18.60 0.11
N THR A 395 7.65 -17.99 -1.07
CA THR A 395 8.78 -17.37 -1.77
C THR A 395 8.75 -15.88 -1.52
N ARG A 396 9.78 -15.37 -0.84
CA ARG A 396 9.94 -13.92 -0.63
C ARG A 396 10.77 -13.35 -1.76
N VAL A 397 10.13 -12.57 -2.63
CA VAL A 397 10.80 -11.73 -3.61
C VAL A 397 11.20 -10.45 -2.91
N HIS A 398 12.28 -10.54 -2.16
CA HIS A 398 13.00 -9.34 -1.78
C HIS A 398 13.96 -9.03 -2.91
N LYS A 399 14.16 -7.75 -3.25
CA LYS A 399 15.50 -7.34 -3.71
C LYS A 399 16.41 -7.63 -2.52
N GLN A 400 16.95 -8.85 -2.46
CA GLN A 400 17.77 -9.32 -1.35
C GLN A 400 19.09 -8.58 -1.45
N PHE A 401 19.14 -7.34 -0.95
CA PHE A 401 20.35 -6.55 -0.81
C PHE A 401 21.39 -7.41 -0.08
N ALA A 402 22.26 -8.07 -0.85
CA ALA A 402 23.39 -8.80 -0.29
C ALA A 402 24.25 -7.70 0.33
N TYR A 403 24.24 -7.63 1.66
CA TYR A 403 25.03 -6.66 2.39
C TYR A 403 26.50 -6.93 2.04
N GLN A 404 27.06 -6.17 1.11
CA GLN A 404 28.50 -6.08 1.00
C GLN A 404 28.95 -5.25 2.22
N SER A 405 29.98 -5.72 2.91
CA SER A 405 30.63 -4.90 3.93
C SER A 405 31.27 -3.70 3.23
N THR A 406 30.53 -2.61 3.06
CA THR A 406 31.13 -1.33 2.67
C THR A 406 32.26 -1.04 3.66
N PRO A 407 33.48 -0.69 3.20
CA PRO A 407 34.55 -0.31 4.10
C PRO A 407 34.05 0.73 5.10
N THR A 408 34.51 0.68 6.36
CA THR A 408 34.15 1.73 7.33
C THR A 408 34.59 3.09 6.80
N ASP A 409 33.81 4.12 7.11
CA ASP A 409 34.15 5.52 6.81
C ASP A 409 34.16 5.88 5.31
N VAL A 410 33.37 5.16 4.49
CA VAL A 410 33.15 5.55 3.09
C VAL A 410 32.32 6.83 3.03
N VAL A 411 32.86 7.86 2.38
CA VAL A 411 32.16 9.13 2.12
C VAL A 411 31.34 9.06 0.83
N ARG A 412 31.82 8.36 -0.20
CA ARG A 412 31.14 8.19 -1.49
C ARG A 412 31.40 6.85 -2.14
N GLU A 413 30.44 6.39 -2.94
CA GLU A 413 30.56 5.24 -3.83
C GLU A 413 29.84 5.51 -5.14
N ASN A 414 30.36 4.96 -6.24
CA ASN A 414 29.79 5.17 -7.58
C ASN A 414 28.59 4.25 -7.89
N VAL A 415 28.43 3.21 -7.08
CA VAL A 415 27.37 2.22 -7.07
C VAL A 415 27.08 1.93 -5.61
N PRO A 416 25.84 2.03 -5.12
CA PRO A 416 25.57 1.76 -3.72
C PRO A 416 25.99 0.33 -3.37
N GLY A 417 26.86 0.12 -2.37
CA GLY A 417 27.37 -1.19 -1.96
C GLY A 417 26.28 -2.13 -1.42
N ARG A 418 25.06 -1.60 -1.26
CA ARG A 418 23.84 -2.33 -0.95
C ARG A 418 23.16 -2.94 -2.18
N GLU A 419 23.45 -2.52 -3.41
CA GLU A 419 22.71 -2.97 -4.60
C GLU A 419 22.94 -4.46 -4.92
N THR A 420 21.84 -5.15 -5.22
CA THR A 420 21.85 -6.55 -5.64
C THR A 420 22.32 -6.69 -7.08
N GLY A 421 23.14 -7.72 -7.36
CA GLY A 421 23.49 -8.09 -8.73
C GLY A 421 24.87 -7.64 -9.20
N LEU A 422 25.83 -7.50 -8.27
CA LEU A 422 27.23 -7.30 -8.66
C LEU A 422 27.71 -8.51 -9.49
N ALA A 423 27.95 -8.27 -10.76
CA ALA A 423 28.52 -9.18 -11.71
C ALA A 423 30.06 -9.14 -11.68
N ASN A 424 30.65 -10.12 -12.36
CA ASN A 424 32.05 -10.14 -12.67
C ASN A 424 32.31 -9.29 -13.92
N VAL A 425 32.98 -8.14 -13.74
CA VAL A 425 33.33 -7.26 -14.87
C VAL A 425 34.83 -7.32 -15.13
N GLY A 426 35.23 -7.41 -16.40
CA GLY A 426 36.64 -7.45 -16.80
C GLY A 426 37.09 -6.18 -17.54
N PRO A 427 37.03 -4.99 -16.92
CA PRO A 427 37.32 -3.73 -17.63
C PRO A 427 38.82 -3.43 -17.72
N LEU A 428 39.65 -4.12 -16.94
CA LEU A 428 41.07 -3.82 -16.82
C LEU A 428 41.87 -4.45 -17.96
N SER A 429 42.93 -3.74 -18.35
CA SER A 429 43.99 -4.24 -19.22
C SER A 429 45.32 -3.76 -18.65
N SER A 430 46.38 -4.57 -18.76
CA SER A 430 47.68 -4.21 -18.19
C SER A 430 48.18 -2.88 -18.74
N GLY A 431 48.53 -1.95 -17.84
CA GLY A 431 49.08 -0.63 -18.21
C GLY A 431 48.08 0.32 -18.88
N ARG A 432 46.78 0.13 -18.64
CA ARG A 432 45.71 1.02 -19.10
C ARG A 432 44.95 1.60 -17.92
N LEU A 433 44.55 2.87 -18.04
CA LEU A 433 43.71 3.54 -17.04
C LEU A 433 42.24 3.17 -17.26
N HIS A 434 41.58 2.69 -16.22
CA HIS A 434 40.12 2.51 -16.15
C HIS A 434 39.51 3.62 -15.30
N MET A 435 38.40 4.22 -15.75
CA MET A 435 37.76 5.36 -15.10
C MET A 435 36.31 5.06 -14.75
N GLU A 436 35.90 5.45 -13.54
CA GLU A 436 34.54 5.33 -13.02
C GLU A 436 34.02 6.69 -12.55
N LEU A 437 32.87 7.12 -13.06
CA LEU A 437 32.22 8.38 -12.69
C LEU A 437 31.59 8.28 -11.29
N VAL A 438 31.88 9.25 -10.43
CA VAL A 438 31.39 9.35 -9.05
C VAL A 438 30.94 10.78 -8.75
N TRP A 439 29.89 10.95 -7.95
CA TRP A 439 29.43 12.25 -7.47
C TRP A 439 30.06 12.57 -6.12
N TYR A 440 30.53 13.81 -5.94
CA TYR A 440 30.98 14.35 -4.67
C TYR A 440 30.28 15.66 -4.34
N ASP A 441 30.19 15.97 -3.06
CA ASP A 441 29.80 17.28 -2.56
C ASP A 441 31.03 18.15 -2.20
N ALA A 442 30.91 19.47 -2.38
CA ALA A 442 31.95 20.42 -2.01
C ALA A 442 32.30 20.30 -0.51
N GLY A 443 33.59 20.32 -0.21
CA GLY A 443 34.13 20.19 1.14
C GLY A 443 34.47 18.76 1.56
N GLU A 444 34.03 17.74 0.81
CA GLU A 444 34.45 16.36 1.07
C GLU A 444 35.95 16.19 0.85
N VAL A 445 36.60 15.36 1.68
CA VAL A 445 38.05 15.14 1.62
C VAL A 445 38.30 13.71 1.19
N VAL A 446 38.91 13.52 0.02
CA VAL A 446 39.29 12.21 -0.49
C VAL A 446 40.70 11.88 -0.01
N THR A 447 40.79 10.90 0.88
CA THR A 447 42.03 10.39 1.47
C THR A 447 42.42 9.04 0.88
N SER A 448 41.45 8.27 0.37
CA SER A 448 41.70 6.99 -0.27
C SER A 448 40.60 6.61 -1.25
N ILE A 449 40.92 5.71 -2.19
CA ILE A 449 39.97 5.10 -3.11
C ILE A 449 40.07 3.59 -2.97
N THR A 450 38.95 2.90 -2.79
CA THR A 450 38.83 1.46 -2.67
C THR A 450 38.21 0.86 -3.93
N TRP A 451 38.73 -0.31 -4.31
CA TRP A 451 38.21 -1.15 -5.40
C TRP A 451 38.07 -2.58 -4.90
N ALA A 452 37.14 -3.35 -5.48
CA ALA A 452 36.92 -4.75 -5.11
C ALA A 452 37.09 -5.69 -6.30
N THR A 453 37.91 -6.73 -6.16
CA THR A 453 37.98 -7.79 -7.17
C THR A 453 36.81 -8.76 -7.05
N ASN A 454 36.50 -9.45 -8.14
CA ASN A 454 35.51 -10.52 -8.16
C ASN A 454 36.17 -11.89 -8.42
N THR A 455 35.79 -12.62 -9.47
CA THR A 455 36.15 -14.04 -9.63
C THR A 455 37.60 -14.28 -10.03
N THR A 456 38.25 -13.33 -10.71
CA THR A 456 39.64 -13.44 -11.15
C THR A 456 40.51 -12.56 -10.28
N SER A 457 41.36 -13.19 -9.46
CA SER A 457 42.39 -12.47 -8.72
C SER A 457 43.51 -12.02 -9.64
N GLY A 458 44.08 -10.86 -9.36
CA GLY A 458 45.25 -10.39 -10.09
C GLY A 458 46.49 -11.19 -9.68
N SER A 459 47.37 -11.52 -10.64
CA SER A 459 48.62 -12.23 -10.40
C SER A 459 49.74 -11.73 -11.31
N GLY A 460 50.98 -11.84 -10.83
CA GLY A 460 52.15 -11.28 -11.51
C GLY A 460 52.05 -9.77 -11.69
N LEU A 461 51.43 -9.09 -10.72
CA LEU A 461 51.25 -7.64 -10.75
C LEU A 461 52.56 -6.96 -10.39
N THR A 462 52.94 -5.94 -11.16
CA THR A 462 54.17 -5.17 -10.95
C THR A 462 53.90 -3.76 -10.46
N ASN A 463 52.76 -3.17 -10.84
CA ASN A 463 52.35 -1.83 -10.42
C ASN A 463 50.83 -1.76 -10.29
N ARG A 464 50.34 -1.03 -9.28
CA ARG A 464 48.91 -0.86 -9.00
C ARG A 464 48.69 0.46 -8.30
N TRP A 465 47.84 1.32 -8.85
CA TRP A 465 47.57 2.62 -8.25
C TRP A 465 46.21 3.16 -8.65
N SER A 466 45.69 4.08 -7.85
CA SER A 466 44.44 4.77 -8.10
C SER A 466 44.63 6.28 -8.04
N ALA A 467 43.80 7.02 -8.77
CA ALA A 467 43.85 8.48 -8.86
C ALA A 467 42.46 9.08 -8.89
N LEU A 468 42.34 10.34 -8.46
CA LEU A 468 41.14 11.16 -8.57
C LEU A 468 41.33 12.13 -9.73
N PHE A 469 40.31 12.26 -10.59
CA PHE A 469 40.29 13.23 -11.68
C PHE A 469 39.05 14.11 -11.62
N ASP A 470 39.15 15.35 -12.13
CA ASP A 470 37.99 16.21 -12.37
C ASP A 470 37.16 15.72 -13.57
N ILE A 471 36.04 16.38 -13.85
CA ILE A 471 35.16 16.06 -14.97
C ILE A 471 35.84 16.21 -16.35
N ASN A 472 36.88 17.04 -16.43
CA ASN A 472 37.70 17.26 -17.63
C ASN A 472 38.89 16.29 -17.73
N ARG A 473 38.98 15.34 -16.80
CA ARG A 473 40.02 14.31 -16.68
C ARG A 473 41.39 14.85 -16.31
N ASN A 474 41.48 16.00 -15.65
CA ASN A 474 42.72 16.47 -15.05
C ASN A 474 42.96 15.74 -13.73
N GLN A 475 44.20 15.28 -13.49
CA GLN A 475 44.57 14.58 -12.27
C GLN A 475 44.56 15.54 -11.08
N LEU A 476 43.83 15.17 -10.02
CA LEU A 476 43.68 15.94 -8.79
C LEU A 476 44.47 15.33 -7.62
N ALA A 477 44.48 14.00 -7.54
CA ALA A 477 45.23 13.24 -6.54
C ALA A 477 45.62 11.86 -7.08
N ILE A 478 46.64 11.25 -6.49
CA ILE A 478 47.10 9.90 -6.86
C ILE A 478 47.65 9.16 -5.65
N SER A 479 47.46 7.85 -5.59
CA SER A 479 48.03 6.99 -4.57
C SER A 479 49.52 6.73 -4.78
N ALA A 480 50.18 6.22 -3.74
CA ALA A 480 51.46 5.54 -3.94
C ALA A 480 51.27 4.29 -4.82
N ASP A 481 52.38 3.78 -5.35
CA ASP A 481 52.38 2.51 -6.07
C ASP A 481 52.30 1.35 -5.09
N ASP A 482 51.42 0.40 -5.37
CA ASP A 482 51.35 -0.85 -4.65
C ASP A 482 51.88 -1.98 -5.54
N THR A 483 53.12 -2.39 -5.27
CA THR A 483 53.85 -3.38 -6.07
C THR A 483 53.60 -4.83 -5.64
N SER A 484 52.54 -5.11 -4.87
CA SER A 484 52.26 -6.48 -4.45
C SER A 484 51.87 -7.36 -5.64
N ALA A 485 52.43 -8.56 -5.71
CA ALA A 485 52.29 -9.46 -6.86
C ALA A 485 50.88 -10.01 -7.08
N THR A 486 49.99 -9.92 -6.08
CA THR A 486 48.64 -10.50 -6.11
C THR A 486 47.59 -9.55 -5.55
N TRP A 487 46.37 -9.58 -6.11
CA TRP A 487 45.20 -8.86 -5.60
C TRP A 487 43.97 -9.77 -5.57
N SER A 488 43.42 -10.00 -4.39
CA SER A 488 42.11 -10.61 -4.18
C SER A 488 41.33 -9.85 -3.11
N GLY A 489 40.02 -9.67 -3.32
CA GLY A 489 39.15 -8.94 -2.39
C GLY A 489 39.22 -7.42 -2.56
N GLU A 490 39.00 -6.70 -1.47
CA GLU A 490 38.99 -5.24 -1.45
C GLU A 490 40.41 -4.69 -1.25
N GLN A 491 40.76 -3.66 -2.03
CA GLN A 491 42.03 -2.95 -1.90
C GLN A 491 41.78 -1.46 -1.81
N THR A 492 42.29 -0.85 -0.75
CA THR A 492 42.26 0.59 -0.52
C THR A 492 43.60 1.21 -0.92
N PHE A 493 43.54 2.19 -1.82
CA PHE A 493 44.69 2.95 -2.29
C PHE A 493 44.68 4.30 -1.58
N THR A 494 45.62 4.51 -0.66
CA THR A 494 45.74 5.79 0.07
C THR A 494 46.37 6.84 -0.83
N MET A 495 45.74 8.01 -0.93
CA MET A 495 46.24 9.13 -1.73
C MET A 495 47.53 9.68 -1.11
N THR A 496 48.51 10.06 -1.94
CA THR A 496 49.78 10.67 -1.49
C THR A 496 49.56 12.01 -0.78
N ALA A 497 48.50 12.72 -1.16
CA ALA A 497 47.97 13.87 -0.46
C ALA A 497 46.43 13.80 -0.48
N ALA A 498 45.80 14.14 0.64
CA ALA A 498 44.35 14.27 0.69
C ALA A 498 43.87 15.41 -0.21
N TYR A 499 42.74 15.23 -0.90
CA TYR A 499 42.18 16.23 -1.79
C TYR A 499 40.79 16.67 -1.32
N THR A 500 40.62 17.97 -1.07
CA THR A 500 39.32 18.54 -0.73
C THR A 500 38.57 18.91 -2.00
N ILE A 501 37.38 18.37 -2.18
CA ILE A 501 36.49 18.65 -3.31
C ILE A 501 36.07 20.12 -3.29
N PRO A 502 36.46 20.94 -4.27
CA PRO A 502 36.17 22.37 -4.24
C PRO A 502 34.72 22.70 -4.66
N THR A 503 34.13 21.86 -5.51
CA THR A 503 32.80 22.08 -6.11
C THR A 503 32.04 20.75 -6.17
N SER A 504 30.78 20.73 -5.74
CA SER A 504 29.91 19.56 -5.89
C SER A 504 29.75 19.21 -7.38
N GLY A 505 29.81 17.94 -7.72
CA GLY A 505 29.68 17.51 -9.10
C GLY A 505 30.26 16.14 -9.38
N PHE A 506 30.40 15.83 -10.66
CA PHE A 506 30.99 14.59 -11.11
C PHE A 506 32.53 14.67 -11.19
N TYR A 507 33.15 13.60 -10.72
CA TYR A 507 34.58 13.33 -10.76
C TYR A 507 34.79 11.90 -11.26
N TYR A 508 36.05 11.52 -11.50
CA TYR A 508 36.39 10.15 -11.84
C TYR A 508 37.37 9.54 -10.84
N HIS A 509 37.10 8.28 -10.48
CA HIS A 509 38.13 7.40 -9.93
C HIS A 509 38.84 6.69 -11.07
N GLY A 510 40.16 6.84 -11.14
CA GLY A 510 41.02 6.10 -12.04
C GLY A 510 41.68 4.92 -11.34
N LEU A 511 41.80 3.79 -12.04
CA LEU A 511 42.57 2.61 -11.60
C LEU A 511 43.48 2.16 -12.73
N CYS A 512 44.75 1.93 -12.41
CA CYS A 512 45.68 1.27 -13.32
C CYS A 512 46.32 0.06 -12.62
N VAL A 513 46.40 -1.05 -13.36
CA VAL A 513 47.05 -2.28 -12.93
C VAL A 513 47.97 -2.75 -14.04
N VAL A 514 49.19 -3.16 -13.68
CA VAL A 514 50.19 -3.71 -14.60
C VAL A 514 50.55 -5.10 -14.12
N GLY A 515 50.46 -6.10 -15.00
CA GLY A 515 50.82 -7.47 -14.66
C GLY A 515 50.42 -8.49 -15.72
N SER A 516 50.80 -9.76 -15.50
CA SER A 516 50.46 -10.87 -16.39
C SER A 516 48.97 -11.23 -16.36
N THR A 517 48.32 -11.07 -15.20
CA THR A 517 46.88 -11.29 -15.05
C THR A 517 46.29 -10.15 -14.23
N VAL A 518 45.53 -9.28 -14.88
CA VAL A 518 44.78 -8.21 -14.20
C VAL A 518 43.51 -8.79 -13.56
N PRO A 519 43.08 -8.28 -12.39
CA PRO A 519 41.88 -8.80 -11.74
C PRO A 519 40.63 -8.41 -12.52
N THR A 520 39.58 -9.21 -12.36
CA THR A 520 38.22 -8.75 -12.65
C THR A 520 37.69 -7.98 -11.44
N LEU A 521 36.86 -6.98 -11.69
CA LEU A 521 36.26 -6.15 -10.65
C LEU A 521 34.82 -6.60 -10.37
N ARG A 522 34.33 -6.27 -9.18
CA ARG A 522 32.90 -6.33 -8.87
C ARG A 522 32.22 -5.13 -9.51
N GLY A 523 31.04 -5.32 -10.07
CA GLY A 523 30.40 -4.28 -10.86
C GLY A 523 29.05 -4.65 -11.46
N PHE A 524 28.49 -3.87 -12.36
CA PHE A 524 27.30 -4.25 -13.14
C PHE A 524 27.69 -4.69 -14.55
N ALA A 525 27.12 -5.82 -15.02
CA ALA A 525 27.44 -6.41 -16.32
C ALA A 525 26.87 -5.64 -17.51
N THR A 526 25.71 -4.99 -17.35
CA THR A 526 25.04 -4.30 -18.47
C THR A 526 24.25 -3.10 -17.96
N LEU A 527 24.62 -1.90 -18.41
CA LEU A 527 23.75 -0.73 -18.39
C LEU A 527 23.13 -0.54 -19.77
N ALA A 528 21.84 -0.87 -19.91
CA ALA A 528 21.12 -0.58 -21.15
C ALA A 528 20.96 0.94 -21.28
N GLY A 529 21.52 1.53 -22.35
CA GLY A 529 21.21 2.90 -22.79
C GLY A 529 22.16 4.03 -22.34
N ALA A 530 23.22 3.78 -21.57
CA ALA A 530 24.03 4.86 -20.96
C ALA A 530 25.52 4.90 -21.38
N THR A 531 25.92 4.22 -22.46
CA THR A 531 27.36 4.09 -22.79
C THR A 531 27.97 5.38 -23.33
N ASP A 532 27.26 6.14 -24.15
CA ASP A 532 27.85 7.29 -24.86
C ASP A 532 27.31 8.65 -24.36
N GLU A 533 26.57 8.66 -23.26
CA GLU A 533 26.13 9.91 -22.64
C GLU A 533 27.31 10.61 -21.97
N VAL A 534 27.45 11.91 -22.20
CA VAL A 534 28.48 12.74 -21.57
C VAL A 534 27.89 13.34 -20.30
N PRO A 535 28.54 13.19 -19.12
CA PRO A 535 29.84 12.56 -18.90
C PRO A 535 29.80 11.02 -18.97
N ILE A 536 30.80 10.43 -19.64
CA ILE A 536 30.88 8.97 -19.83
C ILE A 536 30.95 8.28 -18.47
N ALA A 537 30.00 7.39 -18.19
CA ALA A 537 29.86 6.78 -16.88
C ALA A 537 31.06 5.89 -16.49
N ALA A 538 31.60 5.11 -17.42
CA ALA A 538 32.77 4.27 -17.19
C ALA A 538 33.47 3.91 -18.49
N GLY A 539 34.77 3.65 -18.41
CA GLY A 539 35.52 3.22 -19.57
C GLY A 539 37.02 3.27 -19.42
N SER A 540 37.71 2.87 -20.47
CA SER A 540 39.16 2.88 -20.50
C SER A 540 39.70 4.15 -21.16
N SER A 541 40.80 4.67 -20.64
CA SER A 541 41.50 5.87 -21.12
C SER A 541 42.95 5.53 -21.50
N SER A 542 43.90 6.39 -21.13
CA SER A 542 45.34 6.35 -21.44
C SER A 542 45.98 4.97 -21.28
N THR A 543 46.97 4.68 -22.13
CA THR A 543 47.69 3.41 -22.23
C THR A 543 49.20 3.58 -22.03
N GLY A 544 49.94 2.48 -21.91
CA GLY A 544 51.40 2.51 -21.74
C GLY A 544 51.84 2.93 -20.33
N LEU A 545 50.92 2.88 -19.37
CA LEU A 545 51.15 3.28 -17.99
C LEU A 545 51.89 2.16 -17.24
N THR A 546 52.77 2.56 -16.33
CA THR A 546 53.55 1.65 -15.48
C THR A 546 53.27 1.97 -14.02
N ASN A 547 53.97 2.95 -13.45
CA ASN A 547 53.84 3.38 -12.05
C ASN A 547 53.06 4.71 -11.93
N PRO A 548 52.78 5.23 -10.72
CA PRO A 548 52.08 6.50 -10.53
C PRO A 548 52.69 7.69 -11.27
N ALA A 549 54.02 7.73 -11.45
CA ALA A 549 54.69 8.82 -12.18
C ALA A 549 54.38 8.80 -13.69
N SER A 550 53.88 7.68 -14.21
CA SER A 550 53.37 7.60 -15.58
C SER A 550 51.93 8.10 -15.73
N CYS A 551 51.21 8.38 -14.63
CA CYS A 551 49.85 8.91 -14.70
C CYS A 551 49.87 10.28 -15.41
N PRO A 552 49.06 10.48 -16.46
CA PRO A 552 49.07 11.72 -17.21
C PRO A 552 48.42 12.84 -16.39
N SER A 553 48.95 14.06 -16.53
CA SER A 553 48.33 15.27 -15.93
C SER A 553 46.89 15.48 -16.39
N THR A 554 46.59 15.09 -17.64
CA THR A 554 45.23 15.01 -18.20
C THR A 554 45.06 13.67 -18.90
N ALA A 555 44.09 12.86 -18.48
CA ALA A 555 43.83 11.57 -19.10
C ALA A 555 43.21 11.73 -20.51
N GLY A 556 43.51 10.77 -21.39
CA GLY A 556 42.96 10.71 -22.74
C GLY A 556 41.44 10.55 -22.75
N ALA A 557 40.83 10.65 -23.93
CA ALA A 557 39.39 10.41 -24.09
C ALA A 557 39.00 9.03 -23.53
N ILE A 558 37.86 8.96 -22.84
CA ILE A 558 37.33 7.71 -22.30
C ILE A 558 36.64 6.96 -23.43
N THR A 559 37.05 5.72 -23.67
CA THR A 559 36.31 4.78 -24.50
C THR A 559 35.27 4.11 -23.61
N ALA A 560 34.00 4.43 -23.84
CA ALA A 560 32.90 3.93 -23.04
C ALA A 560 32.82 2.40 -23.00
N VAL A 561 32.38 1.87 -21.86
CA VAL A 561 32.02 0.46 -21.71
C VAL A 561 30.62 0.35 -21.10
N ASN A 562 29.91 -0.74 -21.38
CA ASN A 562 28.57 -1.02 -20.86
C ASN A 562 28.57 -1.63 -19.45
N THR A 563 29.73 -1.66 -18.80
CA THR A 563 29.93 -2.18 -17.45
C THR A 563 30.32 -1.05 -16.50
N ARG A 564 29.97 -1.20 -15.23
CA ARG A 564 30.43 -0.30 -14.15
C ARG A 564 31.15 -1.14 -13.13
N SER A 565 32.26 -0.67 -12.61
CA SER A 565 33.00 -1.30 -11.51
C SER A 565 32.67 -0.58 -10.22
N TRP A 566 32.46 -1.31 -9.13
CA TRP A 566 32.27 -0.71 -7.83
C TRP A 566 33.58 -0.06 -7.35
N THR A 567 33.49 1.19 -6.94
CA THR A 567 34.54 1.93 -6.27
C THR A 567 33.94 2.84 -5.19
N ALA A 568 34.68 3.00 -4.11
CA ALA A 568 34.32 3.84 -2.98
C ALA A 568 35.50 4.71 -2.56
N SER A 569 35.24 5.82 -1.89
CA SER A 569 36.28 6.68 -1.32
C SER A 569 36.03 6.96 0.15
N LYS A 570 37.11 7.28 0.87
CA LYS A 570 37.09 7.78 2.24
C LYS A 570 37.60 9.19 2.31
#